data_AF-K0T1E7-F1
#
_entry.id   AF-K0T1E7-F1
#
_cell.length_a   1.000
_cell.length_b   1.000
_cell.length_c   1.000
_cell.angle_alpha   90.00
_cell.angle_beta   90.00
_cell.angle_gamma   90.00
#
_symmetry.space_group_name_H-M   'P 1'
#
loop_
_entity.id
_entity.type
_entity.pdbx_description
1 polymer ?
#
loop_
_entity_poly.entity_id
_entity_poly.type
_entity_poly.pdbx_seq_one_letter_code
_entity_poly.pdbx_strand_id
1 'polypeptide(L)' 'SSVRELLVERRGNRLGVADVRRQLSEVTNEQIEQEDIVEVLRTLDADGLVQYNERAQTVFVRAGVVG' A
#
# COMPACT_ATOMS: atom_id res chain seq x y z
N SER A 1 -6.96 8.16 -9.15
CA SER A 1 -7.12 7.52 -7.83
C SER A 1 -5.74 7.15 -7.31
N SER A 2 -5.44 7.46 -6.05
CA SER A 2 -4.08 7.32 -5.47
C SER A 2 -3.95 6.04 -4.62
N VAL A 3 -2.71 5.54 -4.43
CA VAL A 3 -2.35 4.45 -3.50
C VAL A 3 -3.00 4.61 -2.13
N ARG A 4 -3.07 5.85 -1.66
CA ARG A 4 -3.67 6.20 -0.38
C ARG A 4 -5.15 5.84 -0.29
N GLU A 5 -5.92 6.06 -1.38
CA GLU A 5 -7.36 5.79 -1.42
C GLU A 5 -7.64 4.28 -1.36
N LEU A 6 -6.91 3.47 -2.14
CA LEU A 6 -7.03 2.00 -2.12
C LEU A 6 -6.70 1.40 -0.74
N LEU A 7 -5.72 1.97 -0.04
CA LEU A 7 -5.36 1.53 1.31
C LEU A 7 -6.43 1.90 2.34
N VAL A 8 -7.06 3.08 2.21
CA VAL A 8 -8.13 3.53 3.11
C VAL A 8 -9.38 2.64 3.02
N GLU A 9 -9.74 2.16 1.83
CA GLU A 9 -10.89 1.26 1.63
C GLU A 9 -10.70 -0.12 2.30
N ARG A 10 -9.45 -0.50 2.60
CA ARG A 10 -9.10 -1.83 3.15
C ARG A 10 -8.59 -1.79 4.60
N ARG A 11 -8.93 -0.73 5.34
CA ARG A 11 -8.61 -0.56 6.76
C ARG A 11 -8.96 -1.82 7.57
N GLY A 12 -8.03 -2.26 8.41
CA GLY A 12 -8.19 -3.43 9.28
C GLY A 12 -7.77 -4.77 8.68
N ASN A 13 -7.48 -4.84 7.38
CA ASN A 13 -6.96 -6.04 6.73
C ASN A 13 -5.47 -5.93 6.42
N ARG A 14 -4.77 -7.07 6.49
CA ARG A 14 -3.39 -7.20 5.98
C ARG A 14 -3.46 -7.55 4.49
N LEU A 15 -2.72 -6.82 3.67
CA LEU A 15 -2.66 -6.98 2.22
C LEU A 15 -1.28 -7.46 1.80
N GLY A 16 -1.21 -8.31 0.77
CA GLY A 16 0.04 -8.62 0.11
C GLY A 16 0.50 -7.44 -0.76
N VAL A 17 1.80 -7.15 -0.77
CA VAL A 17 2.38 -6.11 -1.65
C VAL A 17 2.03 -6.38 -3.12
N ALA A 18 2.04 -7.66 -3.53
CA ALA A 18 1.67 -8.07 -4.88
C ALA A 18 0.22 -7.71 -5.23
N ASP A 19 -0.71 -7.85 -4.28
CA ASP A 19 -2.13 -7.50 -4.50
C ASP A 19 -2.31 -5.98 -4.61
N VAL A 20 -1.61 -5.21 -3.76
CA VAL A 20 -1.62 -3.74 -3.81
C VAL A 20 -1.06 -3.25 -5.13
N ARG A 21 0.09 -3.79 -5.56
CA ARG A 21 0.71 -3.47 -6.86
C ARG A 21 -0.22 -3.77 -8.02
N ARG A 22 -0.83 -4.96 -8.03
CA ARG A 22 -1.76 -5.37 -9.08
C ARG A 22 -2.96 -4.42 -9.16
N GLN A 23 -3.60 -4.13 -8.03
CA GLN A 23 -4.75 -3.22 -8.01
C GLN A 23 -4.38 -1.81 -8.44
N LEU A 24 -3.20 -1.34 -8.05
CA LEU A 24 -2.73 -0.05 -8.51
C LEU A 24 -2.51 -0.02 -10.01
N SER A 25 -1.84 -1.02 -10.57
CA SER A 25 -1.69 -1.14 -12.02
C SER A 25 -3.01 -1.22 -12.76
N GLU A 26 -4.01 -1.92 -12.21
CA GLU A 26 -5.37 -1.98 -12.76
C GLU A 26 -6.07 -0.60 -12.70
N VAL A 27 -5.87 0.17 -11.64
CA VAL A 27 -6.51 1.47 -11.43
C VAL A 27 -5.84 2.61 -12.19
N THR A 28 -4.51 2.61 -12.26
CA THR A 28 -3.73 3.63 -12.98
C THR A 28 -3.58 3.29 -14.47
N ASN A 29 -3.86 2.03 -14.85
CA ASN A 29 -3.58 1.50 -16.18
C ASN A 29 -2.09 1.63 -16.57
N GLU A 30 -1.21 1.54 -15.57
CA GLU A 30 0.24 1.64 -15.72
C GLU A 30 0.92 0.40 -15.14
N GLN A 31 2.03 -0.02 -15.75
CA GLN A 31 2.88 -1.04 -15.16
C GLN A 31 3.63 -0.42 -13.98
N ILE A 32 3.43 -0.99 -12.79
CA ILE A 32 4.11 -0.54 -11.58
C ILE A 32 5.16 -1.60 -11.21
N GLU A 33 6.41 -1.14 -11.11
CA GLU A 33 7.51 -1.99 -10.70
C GLU A 33 7.45 -2.28 -9.20
N GLN A 34 8.02 -3.42 -8.82
CA GLN A 34 8.00 -3.82 -7.42
C GLN A 34 8.82 -2.87 -6.54
N GLU A 35 9.90 -2.30 -7.08
CA GLU A 35 10.75 -1.37 -6.34
C GLU A 35 9.99 -0.08 -5.99
N ASP A 36 9.28 0.49 -6.95
CA ASP A 36 8.49 1.72 -6.77
C ASP A 36 7.45 1.57 -5.65
N ILE A 37 6.70 0.46 -5.64
CA ILE A 37 5.69 0.24 -4.61
C ILE A 37 6.31 0.02 -3.23
N VAL A 38 7.48 -0.61 -3.15
CA VAL A 38 8.20 -0.82 -1.89
C VAL A 38 8.69 0.52 -1.32
N GLU A 39 9.22 1.42 -2.14
CA GLU A 39 9.62 2.76 -1.71
C GLU A 39 8.43 3.58 -1.17
N VAL A 40 7.30 3.54 -1.87
CA VAL A 40 6.07 4.20 -1.41
C VAL A 40 5.60 3.61 -0.09
N LEU A 41 5.56 2.28 0.04
CA LEU A 41 5.13 1.63 1.28
C LEU A 41 6.06 1.93 2.47
N ARG A 42 7.37 2.02 2.25
CA ARG A 42 8.34 2.45 3.28
C ARG A 42 8.10 3.90 3.71
N THR A 43 7.80 4.78 2.76
CA THR A 43 7.47 6.18 3.05
C THR A 43 6.20 6.28 3.88
N LEU A 44 5.14 5.56 3.48
CA LEU A 44 3.87 5.53 4.22
C LEU A 44 4.01 4.88 5.62
N ASP A 45 4.94 3.95 5.79
CA ASP A 45 5.27 3.34 7.09
C ASP A 45 5.99 4.34 7.99
N ALA A 46 6.97 5.08 7.44
CA ALA A 46 7.67 6.16 8.14
C ALA A 46 6.72 7.30 8.57
N ASP A 47 5.73 7.62 7.73
CA ASP A 47 4.66 8.57 8.03
C ASP A 47 3.63 8.03 9.05
N GLY A 48 3.76 6.76 9.47
CA GLY A 48 2.87 6.12 10.42
C GLY A 48 1.46 5.85 9.87
N LEU A 49 1.30 5.84 8.54
CA LEU A 49 0.03 5.60 7.85
C LEU A 49 -0.25 4.11 7.68
N VAL A 50 0.81 3.33 7.47
CA VAL A 50 0.74 1.86 7.38
C VAL A 50 1.71 1.20 8.35
N GLN A 51 1.69 -0.12 8.38
CA GLN A 51 2.75 -0.98 8.90
C GLN A 51 3.22 -1.86 7.76
N TYR A 52 4.39 -1.57 7.21
CA TYR A 52 4.98 -2.38 6.16
C TYR A 52 5.90 -3.47 6.75
N ASN A 53 5.63 -4.72 6.42
CA ASN A 53 6.48 -5.86 6.77
C ASN A 53 7.21 -6.35 5.53
N GLU A 54 8.48 -5.95 5.42
CA GLU A 54 9.34 -6.27 4.29
C GLU A 54 9.64 -7.77 4.16
N ARG A 55 9.87 -8.47 5.27
CA ARG A 55 10.17 -9.92 5.23
C ARG A 55 8.98 -10.73 4.73
N ALA A 56 7.77 -10.37 5.15
CA ALA A 56 6.55 -11.05 4.75
C ALA A 56 5.94 -10.49 3.46
N GLN A 57 6.47 -9.39 2.92
CA GLN A 57 5.88 -8.65 1.79
C GLN A 57 4.39 -8.35 2.02
N THR A 58 4.07 -7.81 3.20
CA THR A 58 2.69 -7.43 3.56
C THR A 58 2.60 -6.02 4.10
N VAL A 59 1.45 -5.37 3.91
CA VAL A 59 1.13 -4.06 4.47
C VAL A 59 -0.15 -4.14 5.30
N PHE A 60 -0.17 -3.45 6.43
CA PHE A 60 -1.36 -3.25 7.24
C PHE A 60 -1.68 -1.76 7.34
N VAL A 61 -2.91 -1.36 7.01
CA VAL A 61 -3.31 0.05 7.04
C VAL A 61 -3.77 0.42 8.44
N ARG A 62 -3.12 1.41 9.06
CA ARG A 62 -3.52 1.88 10.39
C ARG A 62 -4.85 2.61 10.27
N ALA A 63 -5.83 2.22 11.07
CA ALA A 63 -7.21 2.74 11.02
C ALA A 63 -7.33 4.26 11.30
N GLY A 64 -6.26 4.91 11.77
CA GLY A 64 -6.23 6.34 12.12
C GLY A 64 -5.87 7.30 10.99
N VAL A 65 -5.63 6.83 9.75
CA VAL A 65 -5.35 7.70 8.60
C VAL A 65 -6.64 8.35 8.12
N VAL A 66 -7.11 9.36 8.85
CA VAL A 66 -8.23 10.22 8.43
C VAL A 66 -7.76 10.97 7.17
N GLY A 67 -8.51 10.77 6.08
CA GLY A 67 -8.43 11.60 4.88
C GLY A 67 -9.13 12.92 5.11
#